data_AF-A0A497IDU9-F1
#
_entry.id   AF-A0A497IDU9-F1
#
_cell.length_a   1.000
_cell.length_b   1.000
_cell.length_c   1.000
_cell.angle_alpha   90.00
_cell.angle_beta   90.00
_cell.angle_gamma   90.00
#
_symmetry.space_group_name_H-M   'P 1'
#
loop_
_entity.id
_entity.type
_entity.pdbx_description
1 polymer ?
#
loop_
_entity_poly.entity_id
_entity_poly.type
_entity_poly.pdbx_seq_one_letter_code
_entity_poly.pdbx_strand_id
1 'polypeptide(L)'
;MKSELVNAQNVNTLLELVESELNYRHAKGLHIPNRGMYLPSPHAKLIHDGHKTVILKDRKFKIAGVPFLYCDNKYAYGVLELKEPKEIKTEGQFKALQKYHRVTKKEFENWNWSFPLYAYYIKEVHNFKKPVKINLPQGVQNFIKNPVQYLEDSEYPFTGKHELSLPLQINCPNCGRWIYVPHSPIPSIVLIVVIN
;
A
#
# COMPACT_ATOMS: atom_id res chain seq x y z
N MET A 1 -15.10 -44.49 7.58
CA MET A 1 -13.98 -44.13 8.48
C MET A 1 -12.69 -44.48 7.75
N LYS A 2 -11.89 -43.56 7.22
CA LYS A 2 -11.38 -42.34 7.85
C LYS A 2 -11.50 -41.18 6.86
N SER A 3 -12.32 -40.18 7.22
CA SER A 3 -12.12 -38.83 6.71
C SER A 3 -10.78 -38.39 7.29
N GLU A 4 -9.71 -38.61 6.53
CA GLU A 4 -8.41 -38.10 6.89
C GLU A 4 -8.55 -36.59 6.97
N LEU A 5 -8.46 -36.11 8.22
CA LEU A 5 -8.28 -34.73 8.56
C LEU A 5 -7.27 -34.16 7.58
N VAL A 6 -7.75 -33.34 6.63
CA VAL A 6 -6.88 -32.45 5.89
C VAL A 6 -6.16 -31.66 6.97
N ASN A 7 -4.90 -32.01 7.20
CA ASN A 7 -4.14 -31.58 8.35
C ASN A 7 -4.24 -30.05 8.40
N ALA A 8 -4.71 -29.47 9.51
CA ALA A 8 -5.03 -28.04 9.57
C ALA A 8 -3.82 -27.16 9.18
N GLN A 9 -2.61 -27.68 9.37
CA GLN A 9 -1.36 -27.13 8.83
C GLN A 9 -1.38 -26.98 7.30
N ASN A 10 -1.79 -28.00 6.55
CA ASN A 10 -1.86 -27.96 5.08
C ASN A 10 -2.89 -26.93 4.58
N VAL A 11 -4.01 -26.75 5.29
CA VAL A 11 -5.04 -25.74 4.94
C VAL A 11 -4.52 -24.33 5.22
N ASN A 12 -3.87 -24.11 6.37
CA ASN A 12 -3.28 -22.82 6.70
C ASN A 12 -2.15 -22.46 5.74
N THR A 13 -1.29 -23.42 5.38
CA THR A 13 -0.26 -23.22 4.35
C THR A 13 -0.87 -22.91 2.99
N LEU A 14 -1.97 -23.58 2.60
CA LEU A 14 -2.68 -23.25 1.36
C LEU A 14 -3.31 -21.85 1.40
N LEU A 15 -3.90 -21.45 2.53
CA LEU A 15 -4.43 -20.10 2.73
C LEU A 15 -3.34 -19.05 2.64
N GLU A 16 -2.19 -19.27 3.29
CA GLU A 16 -1.04 -18.39 3.21
C GLU A 16 -0.48 -18.29 1.77
N LEU A 17 -0.46 -19.41 1.03
CA LEU A 17 -0.04 -19.44 -0.37
C LEU A 17 -1.03 -18.72 -1.29
N VAL A 18 -2.34 -18.89 -1.07
CA VAL A 18 -3.38 -18.17 -1.83
C VAL A 18 -3.36 -16.69 -1.50
N GLU A 19 -3.21 -16.31 -0.22
CA GLU A 19 -3.09 -14.92 0.21
C GLU A 19 -1.83 -14.29 -0.36
N SER A 20 -0.69 -14.96 -0.33
CA SER A 20 0.57 -14.47 -0.91
C SER A 20 0.51 -14.35 -2.42
N GLU A 21 -0.15 -15.27 -3.14
CA GLU A 21 -0.35 -15.17 -4.59
C GLU A 21 -1.35 -14.08 -4.97
N LEU A 22 -2.42 -13.90 -4.19
CA LEU A 22 -3.34 -12.78 -4.35
C LEU A 22 -2.64 -11.45 -4.06
N ASN A 23 -1.81 -11.39 -3.02
CA ASN A 23 -0.98 -10.24 -2.67
C ASN A 23 0.08 -9.98 -3.74
N TYR A 24 0.71 -11.01 -4.30
CA TYR A 24 1.67 -10.92 -5.40
C TYR A 24 1.00 -10.39 -6.66
N ARG A 25 -0.19 -10.89 -7.03
CA ARG A 25 -0.97 -10.36 -8.16
C ARG A 25 -1.48 -8.96 -7.91
N HIS A 26 -1.87 -8.63 -6.67
CA HIS A 26 -2.19 -7.26 -6.28
C HIS A 26 -0.98 -6.36 -6.41
N ALA A 27 0.22 -6.80 -5.99
CA ALA A 27 1.48 -6.07 -6.11
C ALA A 27 2.08 -6.07 -7.53
N LYS A 28 1.67 -6.99 -8.41
CA LYS A 28 2.03 -7.00 -9.84
C LYS A 28 1.06 -6.13 -10.65
N GLY A 29 -0.18 -5.99 -10.19
CA GLY A 29 -1.16 -5.02 -10.69
C GLY A 29 -0.96 -3.61 -10.14
N LEU A 30 -0.53 -3.48 -8.87
CA LEU A 30 0.04 -2.25 -8.30
C LEU A 30 1.51 -2.20 -8.70
N HIS A 31 1.82 -1.60 -9.85
CA HIS A 31 3.14 -1.00 -10.01
C HIS A 31 3.48 -0.23 -8.73
N ILE A 32 4.49 -0.66 -7.98
CA ILE A 32 4.87 0.07 -6.77
C ILE A 32 5.08 1.50 -7.21
N PRO A 33 4.32 2.45 -6.66
CA PRO A 33 4.29 3.77 -7.23
C PRO A 33 5.70 4.35 -7.18
N ASN A 34 6.13 4.90 -8.32
CA ASN A 34 7.36 5.68 -8.42
C ASN A 34 7.32 6.97 -7.58
N ARG A 35 6.25 7.17 -6.80
CA ARG A 35 5.99 8.31 -5.94
C ARG A 35 5.66 7.80 -4.53
N GLY A 36 6.33 8.38 -3.55
CA GLY A 36 6.05 8.23 -2.14
C GLY A 36 5.40 9.48 -1.56
N MET A 37 4.66 9.31 -0.47
CA MET A 37 4.04 10.38 0.30
C MET A 37 4.57 10.33 1.72
N TYR A 38 5.35 11.36 2.07
CA TYR A 38 5.84 11.52 3.43
C TYR A 38 4.75 12.16 4.29
N LEU A 39 4.53 11.56 5.46
CA LEU A 39 3.61 12.04 6.48
C LEU A 39 4.34 12.07 7.83
N PRO A 40 4.49 13.25 8.47
CA PRO A 40 5.15 13.35 9.76
C PRO A 40 4.54 12.40 10.79
N SER A 41 5.36 11.77 11.61
CA SER A 41 4.86 10.92 12.70
C SER A 41 3.97 11.75 13.65
N PRO A 42 2.81 11.23 14.09
CA PRO A 42 2.30 9.86 13.94
C PRO A 42 1.36 9.63 12.74
N HIS A 43 1.24 10.59 11.81
CA HIS A 43 0.16 10.60 10.80
C HIS A 43 0.17 9.41 9.84
N ALA A 44 1.34 8.92 9.42
CA ALA A 44 1.43 7.71 8.60
C ALA A 44 0.87 6.49 9.35
N LYS A 45 1.31 6.31 10.60
CA LYS A 45 0.85 5.23 11.48
C LYS A 45 -0.66 5.31 11.76
N LEU A 46 -1.19 6.51 11.99
CA LEU A 46 -2.64 6.68 12.19
C LEU A 46 -3.48 6.27 10.99
N ILE A 47 -2.96 6.37 9.76
CA ILE A 47 -3.62 5.83 8.57
C ILE A 47 -3.56 4.31 8.56
N HIS A 48 -2.37 3.75 8.79
CA HIS A 48 -2.17 2.31 8.88
C HIS A 48 -3.09 1.66 9.92
N ASP A 49 -3.23 2.27 11.09
CA ASP A 49 -4.07 1.76 12.19
C ASP A 49 -5.58 2.08 12.00
N GLY A 50 -5.97 2.75 10.90
CA GLY A 50 -7.37 3.05 10.57
C GLY A 50 -7.99 4.23 11.33
N HIS A 51 -7.20 5.01 12.06
CA HIS A 51 -7.67 6.14 12.86
C HIS A 51 -7.74 7.47 12.10
N LYS A 52 -7.05 7.58 10.95
CA LYS A 52 -6.98 8.78 10.11
C LYS A 52 -7.38 8.43 8.67
N THR A 53 -8.37 9.15 8.15
CA THR A 53 -8.95 8.93 6.81
C THR A 53 -8.87 10.16 5.90
N VAL A 54 -8.36 11.27 6.42
CA VAL A 54 -8.18 12.53 5.68
C VAL A 54 -6.75 13.05 5.85
N ILE A 55 -6.12 13.39 4.74
CA ILE A 55 -4.81 14.05 4.68
C ILE A 55 -5.03 15.53 4.36
N LEU A 56 -4.41 16.42 5.15
CA LEU A 56 -4.43 17.85 4.90
C LEU A 56 -3.14 18.30 4.23
N LYS A 57 -3.25 19.27 3.33
CA LYS A 57 -2.12 20.01 2.74
C LYS A 57 -2.41 21.51 2.75
N ASP A 58 -1.36 22.30 2.89
CA ASP A 58 -1.37 23.78 2.83
C ASP A 58 -1.61 24.33 1.41
N ARG A 59 -1.44 23.49 0.39
CA ARG A 59 -1.65 23.84 -1.02
C ARG A 59 -2.33 22.71 -1.79
N LYS A 60 -2.96 23.08 -2.91
CA LYS A 60 -3.59 22.12 -3.82
C LYS A 60 -2.51 21.39 -4.64
N PHE A 61 -2.63 20.07 -4.71
CA PHE A 61 -1.78 19.19 -5.49
C PHE A 61 -2.65 18.34 -6.42
N LYS A 62 -2.15 18.05 -7.63
CA LYS A 62 -2.79 17.14 -8.59
C LYS A 62 -2.39 15.69 -8.29
N ILE A 63 -2.90 15.16 -7.17
CA ILE A 63 -2.51 13.85 -6.62
C ILE A 63 -3.69 12.90 -6.40
N ALA A 64 -4.91 13.35 -6.70
CA ALA A 64 -6.06 12.48 -6.70
C ALA A 64 -5.93 11.40 -7.79
N GLY A 65 -6.38 10.18 -7.52
CA GLY A 65 -6.29 9.09 -8.48
C GLY A 65 -4.90 8.48 -8.65
N VAL A 66 -3.90 8.99 -7.93
CA VAL A 66 -2.51 8.54 -8.02
C VAL A 66 -2.16 7.67 -6.81
N PRO A 67 -1.62 6.46 -7.01
CA PRO A 67 -1.11 5.65 -5.90
C PRO A 67 0.20 6.21 -5.34
N PHE A 68 0.36 6.17 -4.02
CA PHE A 68 1.58 6.57 -3.30
C PHE A 68 1.99 5.53 -2.27
N LEU A 69 3.28 5.20 -2.23
CA LEU A 69 3.85 4.54 -1.06
C LEU A 69 3.87 5.56 0.08
N TYR A 70 3.13 5.33 1.16
CA TYR A 70 3.11 6.30 2.26
C TYR A 70 4.00 5.84 3.42
N CYS A 71 4.71 6.80 3.98
CA CYS A 71 5.73 6.57 5.00
C CYS A 71 5.82 7.74 5.99
N ASP A 72 6.44 7.47 7.14
CA ASP A 72 7.03 8.49 7.99
C ASP A 72 8.56 8.46 7.88
N ASN A 73 9.26 9.02 8.87
CA ASN A 73 10.71 9.09 8.88
C ASN A 73 11.42 7.77 9.23
N LYS A 74 10.68 6.73 9.63
CA LYS A 74 11.23 5.45 10.07
C LYS A 74 10.65 4.27 9.30
N TYR A 75 9.37 4.34 8.92
CA TYR A 75 8.66 3.21 8.32
C TYR A 75 7.84 3.61 7.10
N ALA A 76 7.81 2.73 6.11
CA ALA A 76 6.80 2.65 5.08
C ALA A 76 5.68 1.70 5.52
N TYR A 77 4.43 2.08 5.25
CA TYR A 77 3.27 1.42 5.84
C TYR A 77 2.35 0.77 4.80
N GLY A 78 2.47 1.13 3.52
CA GLY A 78 1.59 0.63 2.48
C GLY A 78 1.49 1.56 1.28
N VAL A 79 0.50 1.29 0.44
CA VAL A 79 0.14 2.14 -0.70
C VAL A 79 -1.25 2.74 -0.47
N LEU A 80 -1.43 4.02 -0.78
CA LEU A 80 -2.74 4.68 -0.72
C LEU A 80 -3.04 5.47 -1.98
N GLU A 81 -4.33 5.66 -2.25
CA GLU A 81 -4.85 6.55 -3.29
C GLU A 81 -5.80 7.57 -2.65
N LEU A 82 -5.80 8.80 -3.17
CA LEU A 82 -6.59 9.91 -2.64
C LEU A 82 -7.70 10.34 -3.61
N LYS A 83 -8.79 10.87 -3.04
CA LYS A 83 -9.86 11.57 -3.78
C LYS A 83 -9.46 13.02 -4.08
N GLU A 84 -10.24 13.66 -4.95
CA GLU A 84 -10.15 15.12 -5.18
C GLU A 84 -10.28 15.89 -3.85
N PRO A 85 -9.48 16.96 -3.66
CA PRO A 85 -9.47 17.68 -2.40
C PRO A 85 -10.73 18.51 -2.21
N LYS A 86 -11.20 18.57 -0.97
CA LYS A 86 -12.17 19.56 -0.52
C LYS A 86 -11.43 20.71 0.17
N GLU A 87 -11.82 21.93 -0.14
CA GLU A 87 -11.23 23.12 0.47
C GLU A 87 -11.79 23.37 1.87
N ILE A 88 -10.91 23.66 2.81
CA ILE A 88 -11.21 24.09 4.18
C ILE A 88 -10.77 25.54 4.29
N LYS A 89 -11.73 26.46 4.40
CA LYS A 89 -11.50 27.92 4.43
C LYS A 89 -11.50 28.51 5.84
N THR A 90 -11.99 27.76 6.83
CA THR A 90 -12.25 28.28 8.18
C THR A 90 -11.83 27.29 9.27
N GLU A 91 -11.55 27.81 10.46
CA GLU A 91 -11.25 27.00 11.65
C GLU A 91 -12.43 26.10 12.05
N GLY A 92 -13.67 26.54 11.83
CA GLY A 92 -14.86 25.72 12.08
C GLY A 92 -14.90 24.47 11.22
N GLN A 93 -14.58 24.59 9.92
CA GLN A 93 -14.48 23.44 9.01
C GLN A 93 -13.32 22.51 9.38
N PHE A 94 -12.18 23.08 9.81
CA PHE A 94 -11.05 22.30 10.32
C PHE A 94 -11.47 21.47 11.54
N LYS A 95 -12.03 22.10 12.57
CA LYS A 95 -12.50 21.42 13.80
C LYS A 95 -13.56 20.35 13.51
N ALA A 96 -14.49 20.61 12.60
CA ALA A 96 -15.51 19.63 12.22
C ALA A 96 -14.90 18.34 11.62
N LEU A 97 -13.74 18.45 10.95
CA LEU A 97 -13.04 17.33 10.33
C LEU A 97 -11.92 16.74 11.21
N GLN A 98 -11.70 17.28 12.42
CA GLN A 98 -10.64 16.90 13.34
C GLN A 98 -10.55 15.39 13.60
N LYS A 99 -11.70 14.72 13.76
CA LYS A 99 -11.76 13.27 13.97
C LYS A 99 -11.26 12.44 12.79
N TYR A 100 -11.22 13.01 11.58
CA TYR A 100 -10.78 12.33 10.37
C TYR A 100 -9.32 12.64 10.02
N HIS A 101 -8.89 13.89 10.20
CA HIS A 101 -7.51 14.28 9.89
C HIS A 101 -6.56 14.19 11.09
N ARG A 102 -7.03 14.19 12.33
CA ARG A 102 -6.21 14.01 13.54
C ARG A 102 -5.07 15.04 13.74
N VAL A 103 -5.04 16.12 12.96
CA VAL A 103 -4.05 17.21 13.09
C VAL A 103 -4.50 18.16 14.17
N THR A 104 -3.80 18.21 15.29
CA THR A 104 -4.09 19.10 16.42
C THR A 104 -3.88 20.58 16.08
N LYS A 105 -4.48 21.48 16.86
CA LYS A 105 -4.23 22.93 16.74
C LYS A 105 -2.74 23.26 16.89
N LYS A 106 -2.04 22.59 17.81
CA LYS A 106 -0.60 22.75 18.03
C LYS A 106 0.22 22.36 16.79
N GLU A 107 -0.12 21.26 16.13
CA GLU A 107 0.54 20.86 14.87
C GLU A 107 0.26 21.86 13.75
N PHE A 108 -0.97 22.34 13.62
CA PHE A 108 -1.34 23.37 12.64
C PHE A 108 -0.48 24.63 12.81
N GLU A 109 -0.33 25.11 14.05
CA GLU A 109 0.51 26.27 14.39
C GLU A 109 2.00 25.99 14.15
N ASN A 110 2.52 24.85 14.61
CA ASN A 110 3.92 24.48 14.44
C ASN A 110 4.32 24.33 12.97
N TRP A 111 3.39 23.94 12.11
CA TRP A 111 3.62 23.82 10.66
C TRP A 111 3.41 25.15 9.92
N ASN A 112 3.11 26.24 10.63
CA ASN A 112 2.81 27.57 10.09
C ASN A 112 1.74 27.51 8.99
N TRP A 113 0.71 26.69 9.20
CA TRP A 113 -0.37 26.58 8.24
C TRP A 113 -1.32 27.77 8.33
N SER A 114 -1.91 28.10 7.18
CA SER A 114 -2.97 29.09 7.05
C SER A 114 -4.07 28.53 6.16
N PHE A 115 -5.27 29.11 6.28
CA PHE A 115 -6.36 28.76 5.38
C PHE A 115 -6.18 29.46 4.02
N PRO A 116 -6.57 28.81 2.91
CA PRO A 116 -7.26 27.53 2.85
C PRO A 116 -6.36 26.31 2.98
N LEU A 117 -6.86 25.27 3.64
CA LEU A 117 -6.29 23.92 3.60
C LEU A 117 -7.04 23.04 2.60
N TYR A 118 -6.36 22.01 2.11
CA TYR A 118 -6.91 21.06 1.15
C TYR A 118 -7.01 19.67 1.78
N ALA A 119 -8.24 19.20 1.97
CA ALA A 119 -8.55 17.91 2.56
C ALA A 119 -8.73 16.82 1.51
N TYR A 120 -7.77 15.91 1.46
CA TYR A 120 -7.77 14.73 0.60
C TYR A 120 -8.29 13.53 1.40
N TYR A 121 -9.45 13.02 1.00
CA TYR A 121 -9.99 11.80 1.58
C TYR A 121 -9.26 10.60 0.98
N ILE A 122 -8.92 9.62 1.83
CA ILE A 122 -8.39 8.35 1.35
C ILE A 122 -9.48 7.65 0.53
N LYS A 123 -9.15 7.31 -0.72
CA LYS A 123 -10.01 6.53 -1.61
C LYS A 123 -9.83 5.04 -1.31
N GLU A 124 -8.59 4.59 -1.37
CA GLU A 124 -8.17 3.20 -1.16
C GLU A 124 -6.85 3.19 -0.39
N VAL A 125 -6.67 2.19 0.46
CA VAL A 125 -5.44 1.97 1.21
C VAL A 125 -5.15 0.48 1.29
N HIS A 126 -3.93 0.12 0.94
CA HIS A 126 -3.37 -1.23 1.00
C HIS A 126 -2.19 -1.21 1.96
N ASN A 127 -2.49 -1.51 3.22
CA ASN A 127 -1.48 -1.58 4.27
C ASN A 127 -0.57 -2.79 4.06
N PHE A 128 0.71 -2.62 4.41
CA PHE A 128 1.59 -3.75 4.64
C PHE A 128 1.16 -4.51 5.89
N LYS A 129 1.39 -5.82 5.90
CA LYS A 129 1.13 -6.65 7.09
C LYS A 129 1.90 -6.15 8.32
N LYS A 130 3.13 -5.69 8.08
CA LYS A 130 3.97 -5.03 9.08
C LYS A 130 4.64 -3.81 8.42
N PRO A 131 4.80 -2.68 9.13
CA PRO A 131 5.56 -1.55 8.61
C PRO A 131 7.00 -1.96 8.27
N VAL A 132 7.49 -1.53 7.11
CA VAL A 132 8.84 -1.83 6.61
C VAL A 132 9.75 -0.65 6.91
N LYS A 133 10.96 -0.88 7.39
CA LYS A 133 11.90 0.23 7.68
C LYS A 133 12.28 0.97 6.38
N ILE A 134 12.40 2.29 6.48
CA ILE A 134 12.77 3.16 5.36
C ILE A 134 13.84 4.18 5.79
N ASN A 135 14.89 4.31 4.98
CA ASN A 135 16.00 5.23 5.19
C ASN A 135 15.92 6.39 4.21
N LEU A 136 15.08 7.36 4.55
CA LEU A 136 14.91 8.55 3.73
C LEU A 136 16.11 9.51 3.86
N PRO A 137 16.49 10.20 2.77
CA PRO A 137 17.46 11.29 2.85
C PRO A 137 16.89 12.43 3.71
N GLN A 138 17.78 13.19 4.35
CA GLN A 138 17.37 14.35 5.16
C GLN A 138 16.66 15.40 4.29
N GLY A 139 15.64 16.05 4.83
CA GLY A 139 14.93 17.16 4.17
C GLY A 139 13.72 16.78 3.30
N VAL A 140 13.30 15.50 3.27
CA VAL A 140 12.05 15.10 2.60
C VAL A 140 10.84 15.73 3.29
N GLN A 141 10.05 16.51 2.56
CA GLN A 141 8.90 17.25 3.13
C GLN A 141 7.53 16.67 2.75
N ASN A 142 7.31 16.27 1.50
CA ASN A 142 5.95 15.95 1.03
C ASN A 142 5.89 14.72 0.11
N PHE A 143 6.73 14.69 -0.92
CA PHE A 143 6.73 13.62 -1.92
C PHE A 143 8.15 13.10 -2.12
N ILE A 144 8.25 11.80 -2.34
CA ILE A 144 9.51 11.09 -2.56
C ILE A 144 9.48 10.53 -3.97
N LYS A 145 10.55 10.71 -4.74
CA LYS A 145 10.71 10.03 -6.03
C LYS A 145 11.36 8.67 -5.79
N ASN A 146 10.84 7.65 -6.46
CA ASN A 146 11.32 6.27 -6.36
C ASN A 146 11.52 5.80 -4.91
N PRO A 147 10.48 5.84 -4.05
CA PRO A 147 10.63 5.62 -2.61
C PRO A 147 11.13 4.20 -2.26
N VAL A 148 10.97 3.26 -3.19
CA VAL A 148 11.36 1.85 -3.05
C VAL A 148 12.85 1.68 -2.77
N GLN A 149 13.69 2.54 -3.35
CA GLN A 149 15.15 2.45 -3.18
C GLN A 149 15.62 2.71 -1.74
N TYR A 150 14.73 3.23 -0.89
CA TYR A 150 15.04 3.56 0.50
C TYR A 150 14.55 2.50 1.50
N LEU A 151 13.88 1.44 1.04
CA LEU A 151 13.40 0.37 1.92
C LEU A 151 14.57 -0.52 2.36
N GLU A 152 14.66 -0.82 3.66
CA GLU A 152 15.73 -1.69 4.19
C GLU A 152 15.48 -3.18 3.88
N ASP A 153 14.21 -3.62 3.91
CA ASP A 153 13.86 -5.01 3.61
C ASP A 153 13.53 -5.14 2.12
N SER A 154 14.38 -5.88 1.40
CA SER A 154 14.15 -6.26 0.00
C SER A 154 13.01 -7.29 -0.17
N GLU A 155 12.54 -7.88 0.93
CA GLU A 155 11.30 -8.65 0.96
C GLU A 155 10.11 -7.69 1.03
N TYR A 156 9.53 -7.43 -0.13
CA TYR A 156 8.21 -6.83 -0.17
C TYR A 156 7.26 -7.66 0.70
N PRO A 157 6.47 -7.06 1.61
CA PRO A 157 5.50 -7.78 2.42
C PRO A 157 4.33 -8.37 1.60
N PHE A 158 4.44 -8.35 0.27
CA PHE A 158 3.54 -9.00 -0.69
C PHE A 158 4.17 -10.22 -1.39
N THR A 159 5.46 -10.53 -1.16
CA THR A 159 6.18 -11.57 -1.91
C THR A 159 6.71 -12.66 -0.98
N GLY A 160 6.01 -13.79 -0.90
CA GLY A 160 6.66 -15.06 -0.56
C GLY A 160 7.37 -15.59 -1.81
N LYS A 161 8.63 -16.01 -1.69
CA LYS A 161 9.35 -16.70 -2.78
C LYS A 161 8.88 -18.15 -2.85
N HIS A 162 8.02 -18.48 -3.81
CA HIS A 162 7.84 -19.86 -4.24
C HIS A 162 7.73 -19.94 -5.77
N GLU A 163 8.62 -20.72 -6.38
CA GLU A 163 8.49 -21.15 -7.77
C GLU A 163 7.30 -22.11 -7.86
N LEU A 164 6.21 -21.66 -8.48
CA LEU A 164 5.04 -22.49 -8.73
C LEU A 164 5.09 -23.00 -10.18
N SER A 165 5.22 -24.30 -10.35
CA SER A 165 5.05 -25.00 -11.63
C SER A 165 3.57 -25.32 -11.86
N LEU A 166 2.87 -24.52 -12.67
CA LEU A 166 1.44 -24.67 -12.94
C LEU A 166 1.03 -24.18 -14.34
N PRO A 167 -0.15 -24.59 -14.83
CA PRO A 167 -1.33 -23.75 -14.59
C PRO A 167 -2.43 -24.43 -13.75
N LEU A 168 -2.90 -23.74 -12.69
CA LEU A 168 -4.11 -24.10 -11.91
C LEU A 168 -5.30 -23.25 -12.35
N GLN A 169 -6.47 -23.88 -12.37
CA GLN A 169 -7.77 -23.21 -12.42
C GLN A 169 -8.32 -23.14 -10.99
N ILE A 170 -8.63 -21.94 -10.50
CA ILE A 170 -9.17 -21.73 -9.15
C ILE A 170 -10.37 -20.77 -9.18
N ASN A 171 -11.36 -21.06 -8.35
CA ASN A 171 -12.54 -20.24 -8.12
C ASN A 171 -12.29 -19.24 -7.00
N CYS A 172 -12.67 -17.97 -7.20
CA CYS A 172 -12.57 -16.93 -6.17
C CYS A 172 -13.56 -17.22 -5.02
N PRO A 173 -13.10 -17.40 -3.77
CA PRO A 173 -14.01 -17.70 -2.65
C PRO A 173 -14.87 -16.50 -2.22
N ASN A 174 -14.52 -15.28 -2.64
CA ASN A 174 -15.26 -14.06 -2.27
C ASN A 174 -16.40 -13.72 -3.25
N CYS A 175 -16.33 -14.18 -4.51
CA CYS A 175 -17.35 -13.82 -5.51
C CYS A 175 -17.75 -14.95 -6.47
N GLY A 176 -17.14 -16.14 -6.37
CA GLY A 176 -17.47 -17.31 -7.18
C GLY A 176 -17.09 -17.20 -8.66
N ARG A 177 -16.46 -16.11 -9.10
CA ARG A 177 -16.02 -15.93 -10.49
C ARG A 177 -14.69 -16.65 -10.75
N TRP A 178 -14.60 -17.25 -11.94
CA TRP A 178 -13.40 -17.87 -12.47
C TRP A 178 -12.33 -16.84 -12.77
N ILE A 179 -11.09 -17.13 -12.36
CA ILE A 179 -9.92 -16.32 -12.70
C ILE A 179 -9.01 -17.18 -13.60
N TYR A 180 -8.87 -16.77 -14.86
CA TYR A 180 -7.89 -17.35 -15.77
C TYR A 180 -6.52 -16.77 -15.50
N VAL A 181 -5.51 -17.63 -15.37
CA VAL A 181 -4.12 -17.24 -15.10
C VAL A 181 -3.27 -17.61 -16.30
N PRO A 182 -3.00 -16.67 -17.24
CA PRO A 182 -2.06 -16.95 -18.31
C PRO A 182 -0.63 -16.96 -17.76
N HIS A 183 0.16 -17.93 -18.23
CA HIS A 183 1.61 -17.89 -18.14
C HIS A 183 2.12 -16.65 -18.88
N SER A 184 3.02 -15.88 -18.27
CA SER A 184 3.79 -14.88 -19.01
C SER A 184 5.27 -15.08 -18.72
N PRO A 185 6.12 -14.89 -19.74
CA PRO A 185 7.33 -15.68 -19.93
C PRO A 185 8.44 -15.24 -18.98
N ILE A 186 9.20 -16.22 -18.52
CA ILE A 186 10.50 -16.05 -17.84
C ILE A 186 11.49 -15.45 -18.87
N PRO A 187 12.47 -14.62 -18.45
CA PRO A 187 13.42 -14.00 -19.36
C PRO A 187 14.23 -15.02 -20.14
N SER A 188 14.60 -14.64 -21.35
CA SER A 188 15.42 -15.38 -22.31
C SER A 188 16.66 -16.03 -21.70
N ILE A 189 17.02 -17.17 -22.27
CA ILE A 189 18.22 -18.01 -22.05
C ILE A 189 17.94 -19.19 -21.11
N VAL A 190 17.74 -20.36 -21.71
CA VAL A 190 18.62 -21.54 -21.59
C VAL A 190 18.27 -22.48 -22.76
N LEU A 191 19.29 -22.74 -23.57
CA LEU A 191 19.36 -23.77 -24.62
C LEU A 191 18.84 -25.12 -24.11
N ILE A 192 18.18 -25.92 -24.96
CA ILE A 192 18.47 -27.36 -25.16
C ILE A 192 17.78 -27.86 -26.45
N VAL A 193 18.64 -28.15 -27.43
CA VAL A 193 18.69 -29.34 -28.29
C VAL A 193 17.37 -30.00 -28.71
N VAL A 194 17.06 -29.88 -30.01
CA VAL A 194 16.13 -30.76 -30.74
C VAL A 194 16.90 -32.00 -31.19
N ILE A 195 16.48 -33.19 -30.76
CA ILE A 195 16.76 -34.44 -31.49
C ILE A 195 15.44 -35.20 -31.56
N ASN A 196 15.08 -35.60 -32.78
CA ASN A 196 13.93 -36.43 -33.16
C ASN A 196 13.94 -37.80 -32.47
#